data_AF-A0A2T4WHQ5-F1
#
_entry.id   AF-A0A2T4WHQ5-F1
#
_cell.length_a   1.000
_cell.length_b   1.000
_cell.length_c   1.000
_cell.angle_alpha   90.00
_cell.angle_beta   90.00
_cell.angle_gamma   90.00
#
_symmetry.space_group_name_H-M   'P 1'
#
loop_
_entity.id
_entity.type
_entity.pdbx_description
1 polymer ?
#
loop_
_entity_poly.entity_id
_entity_poly.type
_entity_poly.pdbx_seq_one_letter_code
_entity_poly.pdbx_strand_id
1 'polypeptide(L)'
;MSFAKWIGGALGWSFGGPIGAIIGLAIGSFVDNLTENGTPLIGERQTGKRQRDPYRTTPNYDGRKSRPQTQSGDFEVSLLILASIIIKADGKQDQRELDFVRQQFTNMYGKQRANKAFELFKRITKQNISTRQVCLQIKQMMDHASRLQLLHFLFGIAKADGLVTDDEMRQIYTMSGYLGISNKDFESIKAMFYNSTNNAYKVLEIDKSVPDDAVKKAYRRMAKKYHPDRVGHLGKEHQEGAEAKFRQVQEAYEHIQKERGFK
;
A
#
# COMPACT_ATOMS: atom_id res chain seq x y z
N MET A 1 -0.20 4.31 32.63
CA MET A 1 0.13 3.99 31.23
C MET A 1 0.41 2.50 31.14
N SER A 2 -0.32 1.75 30.32
CA SER A 2 -0.16 0.29 30.24
C SER A 2 1.14 -0.11 29.53
N PHE A 3 1.84 -1.06 30.13
CA PHE A 3 3.03 -1.72 29.60
C PHE A 3 2.78 -2.36 28.22
N ALA A 4 1.55 -2.78 27.94
CA ALA A 4 1.14 -3.35 26.65
C ALA A 4 1.21 -2.35 25.49
N LYS A 5 0.97 -1.06 25.74
CA LYS A 5 1.07 0.00 24.71
C LYS A 5 2.51 0.23 24.28
N TRP A 6 3.43 0.29 25.25
CA TRP A 6 4.86 0.45 24.97
C TRP A 6 5.45 -0.78 24.28
N ILE A 7 5.06 -1.99 24.68
CA ILE A 7 5.46 -3.22 24.01
C ILE A 7 4.88 -3.30 22.60
N GLY A 8 3.60 -2.98 22.42
CA GLY A 8 2.96 -2.94 21.11
C GLY A 8 3.66 -1.96 20.17
N GLY A 9 3.91 -0.73 20.64
CA GLY A 9 4.64 0.28 19.89
C GLY A 9 6.09 -0.10 19.58
N ALA A 10 6.81 -0.67 20.54
CA ALA A 10 8.21 -1.08 20.36
C ALA A 10 8.33 -2.32 19.44
N LEU A 11 7.47 -3.33 19.59
CA LEU A 11 7.37 -4.46 18.69
C LEU A 11 6.99 -4.01 17.28
N GLY A 12 6.03 -3.09 17.19
CA GLY A 12 5.66 -2.42 15.97
C GLY A 12 6.84 -1.72 15.29
N TRP A 13 7.61 -0.94 16.03
CA TRP A 13 8.78 -0.22 15.53
C TRP A 13 9.88 -1.16 15.03
N SER A 14 10.23 -2.17 15.84
CA SER A 14 11.28 -3.15 15.51
C SER A 14 10.96 -3.98 14.27
N PHE A 15 9.68 -4.20 13.97
CA PHE A 15 9.25 -5.00 12.83
C PHE A 15 8.95 -4.14 11.59
N GLY A 16 8.24 -3.04 11.79
CA GLY A 16 7.66 -2.25 10.71
C GLY A 16 7.98 -0.77 10.74
N GLY A 17 9.04 -0.35 11.44
CA GLY A 17 9.45 1.05 11.51
C GLY A 17 8.37 1.97 12.09
N PRO A 18 8.37 3.26 11.72
CA PRO A 18 7.40 4.23 12.21
C PRO A 18 5.93 3.83 12.00
N ILE A 19 5.59 3.22 10.86
CA ILE A 19 4.22 2.74 10.60
C ILE A 19 3.89 1.61 11.56
N GLY A 20 4.80 0.63 11.65
CA GLY A 20 4.65 -0.50 12.55
C GLY A 20 4.44 -0.06 13.99
N ALA A 21 5.13 0.99 14.45
CA ALA A 21 4.99 1.51 15.81
C ALA A 21 3.61 2.10 16.10
N ILE A 22 3.04 2.87 15.17
CA ILE A 22 1.70 3.44 15.33
C ILE A 22 0.65 2.32 15.29
N ILE A 23 0.82 1.36 14.38
CA ILE A 23 -0.08 0.20 14.30
C ILE A 23 0.07 -0.67 15.55
N GLY A 24 1.27 -0.87 16.03
CA GLY A 24 1.58 -1.61 17.25
C GLY A 24 1.02 -0.93 18.49
N LEU A 25 1.03 0.41 18.55
CA LEU A 25 0.33 1.19 19.58
C LEU A 25 -1.18 1.05 19.46
N ALA A 26 -1.74 1.10 18.24
CA ALA A 26 -3.16 0.92 18.01
C ALA A 26 -3.60 -0.48 18.47
N ILE A 27 -2.90 -1.54 18.05
CA ILE A 27 -3.15 -2.93 18.48
C ILE A 27 -2.95 -3.08 20.00
N GLY A 28 -1.88 -2.50 20.57
CA GLY A 28 -1.61 -2.51 22.00
C GLY A 28 -2.65 -1.75 22.83
N SER A 29 -3.28 -0.71 22.25
CA SER A 29 -4.34 0.05 22.90
C SER A 29 -5.68 -0.71 22.98
N PHE A 30 -5.90 -1.72 22.14
CA PHE A 30 -7.11 -2.55 22.21
C PHE A 30 -7.05 -3.63 23.30
N VAL A 31 -5.88 -4.02 23.80
CA VAL A 31 -5.75 -4.95 24.96
C VAL A 31 -6.21 -4.28 26.26
N ASP A 32 -6.01 -2.98 26.40
CA ASP A 32 -6.46 -2.20 27.56
C ASP A 32 -7.97 -1.93 27.57
N ASN A 33 -8.65 -2.03 26.42
CA ASN A 33 -10.11 -1.80 26.31
C ASN A 33 -10.96 -2.99 26.81
N LEU A 34 -10.33 -4.07 27.30
CA LEU A 34 -11.01 -5.15 28.02
C LEU A 34 -10.98 -4.96 29.55
N THR A 35 -10.35 -3.90 30.07
CA THR A 35 -10.21 -3.71 31.52
C THR A 35 -10.65 -2.39 32.11
N GLU A 36 -10.80 -1.27 31.40
CA GLU A 36 -11.40 -0.09 32.04
C GLU A 36 -11.83 1.03 31.08
N ASN A 37 -12.89 1.71 31.49
CA ASN A 37 -13.69 2.70 30.79
C ASN A 37 -12.90 3.84 30.10
N GLY A 38 -13.23 4.06 28.82
CA GLY A 38 -13.36 5.35 28.14
C GLY A 38 -12.23 6.38 28.23
N THR A 39 -11.52 6.62 27.10
CA THR A 39 -11.21 7.97 26.57
C THR A 39 -10.43 7.91 25.23
N PRO A 40 -10.48 8.97 24.40
CA PRO A 40 -10.35 8.89 22.94
C PRO A 40 -8.92 9.01 22.39
N LEU A 41 -8.77 8.54 21.15
CA LEU A 41 -7.57 8.59 20.32
C LEU A 41 -7.44 9.98 19.66
N ILE A 42 -6.27 10.61 19.82
CA ILE A 42 -5.72 11.75 19.03
C ILE A 42 -6.38 13.12 19.26
N GLY A 43 -5.69 13.96 20.05
CA GLY A 43 -5.55 15.40 19.76
C GLY A 43 -6.64 16.34 20.29
N GLU A 44 -6.80 16.43 21.61
CA GLU A 44 -7.53 17.54 22.21
C GLU A 44 -6.65 18.81 22.20
N ARG A 45 -6.87 19.67 21.21
CA ARG A 45 -6.40 21.07 21.25
C ARG A 45 -7.14 21.75 22.40
N GLN A 46 -6.46 21.93 23.52
CA GLN A 46 -6.88 22.88 24.54
C GLN A 46 -7.06 24.26 23.91
N THR A 47 -8.31 24.71 23.84
CA THR A 47 -8.70 26.08 23.50
C THR A 47 -8.37 27.00 24.67
N GLY A 48 -7.07 27.23 24.88
CA GLY A 48 -6.58 28.30 25.73
C GLY A 48 -6.74 29.65 25.02
N LYS A 49 -7.57 30.54 25.59
CA LYS A 49 -7.66 31.96 25.25
C LYS A 49 -6.26 32.54 25.03
N ARG A 50 -5.98 33.08 23.84
CA ARG A 50 -4.77 33.88 23.58
C ARG A 50 -5.15 35.27 23.08
N GLN A 51 -4.87 36.20 23.99
CA GLN A 51 -4.77 37.64 23.81
C GLN A 51 -3.88 37.97 22.60
N ARG A 52 -4.32 38.94 21.81
CA ARG A 52 -3.75 39.31 20.51
C ARG A 52 -2.56 40.25 20.74
N ASP A 53 -1.35 39.78 20.47
CA ASP A 53 -0.12 40.57 20.54
C ASP A 53 0.21 41.14 19.14
N PRO A 54 0.33 42.47 18.93
CA PRO A 54 0.38 43.06 17.58
C PRO A 54 1.77 43.19 16.96
N TYR A 55 2.83 42.64 17.56
CA TYR A 55 4.15 42.60 16.94
C TYR A 55 4.70 41.17 16.89
N ARG A 56 4.50 40.49 15.76
CA ARG A 56 5.26 39.27 15.44
C ARG A 56 5.73 39.29 13.99
N THR A 57 7.01 39.61 13.85
CA THR A 57 7.85 39.41 12.67
C THR A 57 7.64 37.99 12.14
N THR A 58 7.20 37.87 10.90
CA THR A 58 7.04 36.59 10.18
C THR A 58 8.41 36.01 9.84
N PRO A 59 8.79 34.82 10.36
CA PRO A 59 9.90 34.07 9.78
C PRO A 59 9.39 33.36 8.53
N ASN A 60 10.02 33.63 7.39
CA ASN A 60 9.85 32.84 6.17
C ASN A 60 10.26 31.40 6.45
N TYR A 61 9.28 30.52 6.63
CA TYR A 61 9.49 29.07 6.65
C TYR A 61 9.34 28.53 5.23
N ASP A 62 10.41 28.61 4.45
CA ASP A 62 10.56 27.80 3.24
C ASP A 62 11.04 26.40 3.65
N GLY A 63 10.22 25.71 4.44
CA GLY A 63 10.47 24.37 4.93
C GLY A 63 9.82 23.36 4.01
N ARG A 64 10.52 22.92 2.97
CA ARG A 64 10.21 21.63 2.32
C ARG A 64 10.30 20.56 3.41
N LYS A 65 9.17 20.24 4.05
CA LYS A 65 9.07 19.08 4.94
C LYS A 65 9.43 17.86 4.10
N SER A 66 10.67 17.42 4.21
CA SER A 66 11.11 16.15 3.64
C SER A 66 10.19 15.10 4.23
N ARG A 67 9.33 14.50 3.40
CA ARG A 67 8.51 13.38 3.84
C ARG A 67 9.47 12.28 4.28
N PRO A 68 9.30 11.69 5.48
CA PRO A 68 10.11 10.55 5.86
C PRO A 68 10.04 9.51 4.75
N GLN A 69 11.21 9.01 4.34
CA GLN A 69 11.32 8.01 3.29
C GLN A 69 10.74 6.69 3.81
N THR A 70 9.88 6.04 3.02
CA THR A 70 9.26 4.77 3.36
C THR A 70 10.34 3.74 3.69
N GLN A 71 10.24 3.00 4.79
CA GLN A 71 11.17 1.91 5.07
C GLN A 71 10.64 0.56 4.58
N SER A 72 11.54 -0.42 4.37
CA SER A 72 11.14 -1.78 3.98
C SER A 72 10.15 -2.42 4.97
N GLY A 73 10.36 -2.21 6.27
CA GLY A 73 9.46 -2.69 7.31
C GLY A 73 8.09 -1.99 7.29
N ASP A 74 8.06 -0.67 7.02
CA ASP A 74 6.81 0.08 6.86
C ASP A 74 5.95 -0.55 5.76
N PHE A 75 6.59 -0.92 4.64
CA PHE A 75 5.97 -1.62 3.52
C PHE A 75 5.44 -2.99 3.90
N GLU A 76 6.29 -3.81 4.52
CA GLU A 76 5.97 -5.19 4.92
C GLU A 76 4.71 -5.25 5.80
N VAL A 77 4.66 -4.43 6.85
CA VAL A 77 3.53 -4.40 7.79
C VAL A 77 2.27 -3.88 7.12
N SER A 78 2.40 -2.85 6.28
CA SER A 78 1.26 -2.30 5.54
C SER A 78 0.67 -3.34 4.59
N LEU A 79 1.52 -4.06 3.84
CA LEU A 79 1.08 -5.13 2.95
C LEU A 79 0.36 -6.23 3.74
N LEU A 80 0.93 -6.65 4.87
CA LEU A 80 0.36 -7.69 5.72
C LEU A 80 -1.04 -7.34 6.22
N ILE A 81 -1.25 -6.09 6.64
CA ILE A 81 -2.53 -5.63 7.18
C ILE A 81 -3.56 -5.47 6.06
N LEU A 82 -3.18 -4.85 4.94
CA LEU A 82 -4.10 -4.72 3.82
C LEU A 82 -4.50 -6.09 3.25
N ALA A 83 -3.56 -7.05 3.17
CA ALA A 83 -3.85 -8.43 2.81
C ALA A 83 -4.82 -9.08 3.81
N SER A 84 -4.64 -8.86 5.12
CA SER A 84 -5.55 -9.40 6.13
C SER A 84 -6.99 -8.88 6.03
N ILE A 85 -7.15 -7.64 5.55
CA ILE A 85 -8.46 -7.03 5.33
C ILE A 85 -9.15 -7.69 4.14
N ILE A 86 -8.42 -7.90 3.03
CA ILE A 86 -8.94 -8.58 1.83
C ILE A 86 -9.36 -10.01 2.18
N ILE A 87 -8.49 -10.79 2.82
CA ILE A 87 -8.76 -12.20 3.13
C ILE A 87 -9.93 -12.34 4.13
N LYS A 88 -10.15 -11.35 5.00
CA LYS A 88 -11.29 -11.35 5.93
C LYS A 88 -12.61 -10.97 5.25
N ALA A 89 -12.58 -10.36 4.05
CA ALA A 89 -13.75 -9.84 3.34
C ALA A 89 -14.83 -10.89 3.09
N ASP A 90 -14.44 -12.07 2.60
CA ASP A 90 -15.36 -13.12 2.13
C ASP A 90 -15.87 -14.00 3.29
N GLY A 91 -15.38 -13.80 4.52
CA GLY A 91 -15.80 -14.56 5.71
C GLY A 91 -15.39 -16.05 5.72
N LYS A 92 -14.99 -16.60 4.56
CA LYS A 92 -14.29 -17.87 4.42
C LYS A 92 -12.81 -17.56 4.26
N GLN A 93 -12.03 -17.89 5.28
CA GLN A 93 -10.59 -17.74 5.20
C GLN A 93 -10.06 -18.74 4.16
N ASP A 94 -9.82 -18.29 2.93
CA ASP A 94 -9.28 -19.15 1.89
C ASP A 94 -7.80 -19.46 2.20
N GLN A 95 -7.53 -20.74 2.43
CA GLN A 95 -6.19 -21.25 2.68
C GLN A 95 -5.23 -20.87 1.54
N ARG A 96 -5.73 -20.77 0.30
CA ARG A 96 -4.93 -20.46 -0.90
C ARG A 96 -4.41 -19.02 -0.88
N GLU A 97 -5.23 -18.05 -0.49
CA GLU A 97 -4.80 -16.65 -0.37
C GLU A 97 -3.77 -16.49 0.75
N LEU A 98 -3.98 -17.15 1.89
CA LEU A 98 -3.01 -17.16 2.98
C LEU A 98 -1.68 -17.77 2.56
N ASP A 99 -1.72 -18.89 1.85
CA ASP A 99 -0.54 -19.60 1.38
C ASP A 99 0.20 -18.75 0.34
N PHE A 100 -0.52 -18.05 -0.53
CA PHE A 100 0.06 -17.07 -1.44
C PHE A 100 0.75 -15.93 -0.70
N VAL A 101 0.09 -15.30 0.28
CA VAL A 101 0.71 -14.26 1.12
C VAL A 101 1.96 -14.82 1.82
N ARG A 102 1.91 -16.06 2.31
CA ARG A 102 3.02 -16.69 3.02
C ARG A 102 4.20 -16.93 2.10
N GLN A 103 3.93 -17.46 0.91
CA GLN A 103 4.95 -17.70 -0.10
C GLN A 103 5.59 -16.38 -0.54
N GLN A 104 4.77 -15.35 -0.81
CA GLN A 104 5.24 -14.04 -1.22
C GLN A 104 6.14 -13.41 -0.15
N PHE A 105 5.75 -13.44 1.12
CA PHE A 105 6.58 -12.93 2.22
C PHE A 105 7.84 -13.77 2.42
N THR A 106 7.76 -15.09 2.23
CA THR A 106 8.94 -15.97 2.33
C THR A 106 9.95 -15.65 1.23
N ASN A 107 9.47 -15.40 0.01
CA ASN A 107 10.32 -15.01 -1.12
C ASN A 107 10.98 -13.64 -0.91
N MET A 108 10.22 -12.66 -0.40
CA MET A 108 10.72 -11.29 -0.23
C MET A 108 11.58 -11.08 1.02
N TYR A 109 11.37 -11.84 2.09
CA TYR A 109 11.94 -11.53 3.40
C TYR A 109 12.61 -12.72 4.09
N GLY A 110 12.54 -13.90 3.49
CA GLY A 110 13.02 -15.15 4.07
C GLY A 110 12.07 -15.76 5.10
N LYS A 111 12.24 -17.06 5.32
CA LYS A 111 11.32 -17.91 6.11
C LYS A 111 11.12 -17.43 7.55
N GLN A 112 12.19 -16.99 8.23
CA GLN A 112 12.10 -16.55 9.63
C GLN A 112 11.28 -15.26 9.78
N ARG A 113 11.47 -14.30 8.87
CA ARG A 113 10.77 -13.01 8.89
C ARG A 113 9.32 -13.19 8.48
N ALA A 114 9.05 -14.00 7.46
CA ALA A 114 7.71 -14.40 7.08
C ALA A 114 6.94 -15.07 8.23
N ASN A 115 7.57 -15.98 8.98
CA ASN A 115 6.92 -16.60 10.15
C ASN A 115 6.50 -15.56 11.20
N LYS A 116 7.35 -14.56 11.50
CA LYS A 116 7.02 -13.47 12.42
C LYS A 116 5.88 -12.60 11.90
N ALA A 117 5.90 -12.26 10.60
CA ALA A 117 4.81 -11.55 9.93
C ALA A 117 3.49 -12.30 10.11
N PHE A 118 3.48 -13.62 9.93
CA PHE A 118 2.25 -14.43 10.05
C PHE A 118 1.73 -14.55 11.48
N GLU A 119 2.60 -14.51 12.49
CA GLU A 119 2.15 -14.41 13.89
C GLU A 119 1.47 -13.06 14.17
N LEU A 120 1.94 -11.97 13.56
CA LEU A 120 1.24 -10.68 13.62
C LEU A 120 -0.09 -10.73 12.87
N PHE A 121 -0.11 -11.33 11.67
CA PHE A 121 -1.32 -11.50 10.86
C PHE A 121 -2.45 -12.15 11.65
N LYS A 122 -2.18 -13.28 12.32
CA LYS A 122 -3.16 -14.00 13.17
C LYS A 122 -3.72 -13.14 14.31
N ARG A 123 -2.93 -12.18 14.82
CA ARG A 123 -3.39 -11.25 15.87
C ARG A 123 -4.24 -10.13 15.27
N ILE A 124 -3.85 -9.63 14.11
CA ILE A 124 -4.53 -8.57 13.36
C ILE A 124 -5.93 -9.02 12.92
N THR A 125 -6.07 -10.24 12.40
CA THR A 125 -7.36 -10.75 11.91
C THR A 125 -8.43 -10.86 12.99
N LYS A 126 -8.03 -11.09 14.25
CA LYS A 126 -8.91 -11.13 15.42
C LYS A 126 -9.43 -9.75 15.85
N GLN A 127 -8.81 -8.67 15.37
CA GLN A 127 -9.17 -7.31 15.73
C GLN A 127 -10.08 -6.69 14.66
N ASN A 128 -10.88 -5.70 15.05
CA ASN A 128 -11.65 -4.88 14.12
C ASN A 128 -10.88 -3.60 13.82
N ILE A 129 -10.08 -3.65 12.76
CA ILE A 129 -9.24 -2.53 12.33
C ILE A 129 -9.99 -1.76 11.24
N SER A 130 -10.04 -0.43 11.36
CA SER A 130 -10.65 0.41 10.34
C SER A 130 -9.76 0.47 9.09
N THR A 131 -10.22 -0.11 7.99
CA THR A 131 -9.57 -0.03 6.66
C THR A 131 -9.23 1.42 6.29
N ARG A 132 -10.17 2.34 6.53
CA ARG A 132 -9.97 3.77 6.22
C ARG A 132 -8.82 4.38 7.00
N GLN A 133 -8.73 4.13 8.31
CA GLN A 133 -7.68 4.69 9.15
C GLN A 133 -6.30 4.18 8.73
N VAL A 134 -6.18 2.87 8.52
CA VAL A 134 -4.93 2.24 8.06
C VAL A 134 -4.49 2.83 6.72
N CYS A 135 -5.38 2.87 5.72
CA CYS A 135 -5.02 3.42 4.41
C CYS A 135 -4.63 4.90 4.46
N LEU A 136 -5.30 5.72 5.27
CA LEU A 136 -4.95 7.14 5.44
C LEU A 136 -3.57 7.31 6.09
N GLN A 137 -3.24 6.45 7.04
CA GLN A 137 -1.93 6.45 7.67
C GLN A 137 -0.83 6.04 6.68
N ILE A 138 -1.05 4.96 5.93
CA ILE A 138 -0.15 4.53 4.84
C ILE A 138 0.04 5.67 3.83
N LYS A 139 -1.04 6.36 3.44
CA LYS A 139 -0.98 7.53 2.54
C LYS A 139 -0.08 8.65 3.07
N GLN A 140 -0.10 8.90 4.37
CA GLN A 140 0.70 9.96 4.99
C GLN A 140 2.18 9.59 5.08
N MET A 141 2.47 8.32 5.29
CA MET A 141 3.81 7.84 5.66
C MET A 141 4.58 7.22 4.49
N MET A 142 3.89 6.78 3.43
CA MET A 142 4.53 6.24 2.25
C MET A 142 4.52 7.21 1.08
N ASP A 143 5.58 7.17 0.28
CA ASP A 143 5.61 7.80 -1.02
C ASP A 143 4.64 7.13 -2.02
N HIS A 144 4.35 7.81 -3.12
CA HIS A 144 3.34 7.32 -4.06
C HIS A 144 3.75 6.03 -4.78
N ALA A 145 5.04 5.84 -5.11
CA ALA A 145 5.48 4.65 -5.83
C ALA A 145 5.31 3.40 -4.96
N SER A 146 5.66 3.49 -3.68
CA SER A 146 5.43 2.42 -2.70
C SER A 146 3.94 2.07 -2.58
N ARG A 147 3.04 3.05 -2.58
CA ARG A 147 1.58 2.76 -2.54
C ARG A 147 1.06 2.08 -3.81
N LEU A 148 1.61 2.42 -4.98
CA LEU A 148 1.29 1.75 -6.24
C LEU A 148 1.83 0.31 -6.27
N GLN A 149 2.93 0.04 -5.57
CA GLN A 149 3.46 -1.30 -5.41
C GLN A 149 2.62 -2.12 -4.43
N LEU A 150 2.16 -1.53 -3.31
CA LEU A 150 1.17 -2.16 -2.42
C LEU A 150 -0.07 -2.59 -3.19
N LEU A 151 -0.67 -1.68 -3.96
CA LEU A 151 -1.88 -2.00 -4.74
C LEU A 151 -1.64 -3.15 -5.74
N HIS A 152 -0.49 -3.17 -6.41
CA HIS A 152 -0.11 -4.27 -7.30
C HIS A 152 -0.04 -5.62 -6.56
N PHE A 153 0.57 -5.67 -5.36
CA PHE A 153 0.58 -6.89 -4.57
C PHE A 153 -0.81 -7.32 -4.10
N LEU A 154 -1.70 -6.38 -3.75
CA LEU A 154 -3.08 -6.70 -3.36
C LEU A 154 -3.86 -7.37 -4.50
N PHE A 155 -3.66 -6.94 -5.74
CA PHE A 155 -4.22 -7.63 -6.90
C PHE A 155 -3.61 -9.02 -7.12
N GLY A 156 -2.31 -9.18 -6.88
CA GLY A 156 -1.67 -10.50 -6.91
C GLY A 156 -2.25 -11.47 -5.90
N ILE A 157 -2.55 -10.98 -4.69
CA ILE A 157 -3.18 -11.77 -3.62
C ILE A 157 -4.60 -12.18 -4.00
N ALA A 158 -5.44 -11.23 -4.41
CA ALA A 158 -6.82 -11.54 -4.79
C ALA A 158 -6.90 -12.47 -6.01
N LYS A 159 -5.92 -12.42 -6.92
CA LYS A 159 -5.86 -13.34 -8.08
C LYS A 159 -5.18 -14.68 -7.77
N ALA A 160 -4.77 -14.94 -6.53
CA ALA A 160 -3.95 -16.13 -6.20
C ALA A 160 -4.60 -17.46 -6.61
N ASP A 161 -5.93 -17.54 -6.57
CA ASP A 161 -6.69 -18.75 -6.91
C ASP A 161 -7.32 -18.72 -8.32
N GLY A 162 -7.09 -17.63 -9.07
CA GLY A 162 -7.59 -17.43 -10.43
C GLY A 162 -8.92 -16.69 -10.55
N LEU A 163 -9.63 -16.40 -9.45
CA LEU A 163 -10.91 -15.69 -9.47
C LEU A 163 -10.93 -14.57 -8.42
N VAL A 164 -10.96 -13.32 -8.87
CA VAL A 164 -11.17 -12.18 -7.96
C VAL A 164 -12.67 -12.02 -7.74
N THR A 165 -13.12 -12.10 -6.49
CA THR A 165 -14.53 -11.91 -6.15
C THR A 165 -14.95 -10.43 -6.28
N ASP A 166 -16.24 -10.17 -6.47
CA ASP A 166 -16.76 -8.80 -6.53
C ASP A 166 -16.50 -8.03 -5.22
N ASP A 167 -16.49 -8.74 -4.09
CA ASP A 167 -16.25 -8.16 -2.77
C ASP A 167 -14.79 -7.79 -2.57
N GLU A 168 -13.84 -8.66 -2.91
CA GLU A 168 -12.40 -8.33 -2.96
C GLU A 168 -12.17 -7.13 -3.87
N MET A 169 -12.78 -7.13 -5.06
CA MET A 169 -12.59 -6.04 -6.01
C MET A 169 -13.12 -4.72 -5.45
N ARG A 170 -14.29 -4.72 -4.81
CA ARG A 170 -14.84 -3.53 -4.15
C ARG A 170 -13.94 -3.04 -3.02
N GLN A 171 -13.33 -3.94 -2.26
CA GLN A 171 -12.41 -3.58 -1.19
C GLN A 171 -11.10 -3.00 -1.72
N ILE A 172 -10.48 -3.62 -2.72
CA ILE A 172 -9.26 -3.13 -3.36
C ILE A 172 -9.52 -1.73 -3.97
N TYR A 173 -10.66 -1.54 -4.63
CA TYR A 173 -11.06 -0.24 -5.16
C TYR A 173 -11.19 0.80 -4.04
N THR A 174 -11.91 0.47 -2.96
CA THR A 174 -12.09 1.36 -1.80
C THR A 174 -10.75 1.74 -1.16
N MET A 175 -9.87 0.77 -0.95
CA MET A 175 -8.53 0.99 -0.40
C MET A 175 -7.68 1.88 -1.32
N SER A 176 -7.77 1.72 -2.64
CA SER A 176 -7.04 2.56 -3.59
C SER A 176 -7.37 4.05 -3.42
N GLY A 177 -8.66 4.37 -3.22
CA GLY A 177 -9.12 5.72 -2.95
C GLY A 177 -8.52 6.30 -1.65
N TYR A 178 -8.54 5.51 -0.56
CA TYR A 178 -7.96 5.93 0.71
C TYR A 178 -6.43 6.06 0.67
N LEU A 179 -5.75 5.21 -0.10
CA LEU A 179 -4.32 5.29 -0.37
C LEU A 179 -3.96 6.50 -1.26
N GLY A 180 -4.95 7.23 -1.78
CA GLY A 180 -4.74 8.36 -2.68
C GLY A 180 -4.12 7.93 -4.01
N ILE A 181 -4.60 6.81 -4.54
CA ILE A 181 -4.27 6.30 -5.87
C ILE A 181 -5.36 6.78 -6.83
N SER A 182 -4.97 7.24 -8.02
CA SER A 182 -5.91 7.72 -9.02
C SER A 182 -6.70 6.57 -9.65
N ASN A 183 -7.89 6.84 -10.19
CA ASN A 183 -8.64 5.81 -10.92
C ASN A 183 -7.87 5.29 -12.15
N LYS A 184 -7.08 6.13 -12.81
CA LYS A 184 -6.25 5.72 -13.95
C LYS A 184 -5.17 4.73 -13.52
N ASP A 185 -4.52 5.00 -12.40
CA ASP A 185 -3.50 4.13 -11.81
C ASP A 185 -4.11 2.80 -11.37
N PHE A 186 -5.29 2.85 -10.76
CA PHE A 186 -6.03 1.66 -10.37
C PHE A 186 -6.37 0.79 -11.58
N GLU A 187 -6.96 1.37 -12.64
CA GLU A 187 -7.32 0.63 -13.86
C GLU A 187 -6.09 0.10 -14.60
N SER A 188 -4.99 0.84 -14.62
CA SER A 188 -3.71 0.39 -15.19
C SER A 188 -3.16 -0.82 -14.45
N ILE A 189 -3.10 -0.75 -13.11
CA ILE A 189 -2.61 -1.86 -12.28
C ILE A 189 -3.58 -3.05 -12.39
N LYS A 190 -4.88 -2.82 -12.34
CA LYS A 190 -5.90 -3.87 -12.56
C LYS A 190 -5.64 -4.58 -13.88
N ALA A 191 -5.49 -3.82 -14.98
CA ALA A 191 -5.30 -4.37 -16.32
C ALA A 191 -4.07 -5.30 -16.46
N MET A 192 -3.06 -5.17 -15.59
CA MET A 192 -1.90 -6.07 -15.54
C MET A 192 -2.26 -7.50 -15.09
N PHE A 193 -3.35 -7.67 -14.35
CA PHE A 193 -3.77 -8.94 -13.77
C PHE A 193 -4.90 -9.62 -14.55
N TYR A 194 -5.55 -8.96 -15.50
CA TYR A 194 -6.62 -9.58 -16.30
C TYR A 194 -6.17 -9.68 -17.75
N ASN A 195 -6.52 -10.77 -18.43
CA ASN A 195 -6.18 -10.94 -19.84
C ASN A 195 -7.32 -10.37 -20.71
N SER A 196 -7.06 -9.30 -21.45
CA SER A 196 -7.90 -8.87 -22.58
C SER A 196 -7.10 -7.99 -23.53
N THR A 197 -7.40 -8.01 -24.83
CA THR A 197 -6.69 -7.22 -25.85
C THR A 197 -6.73 -5.71 -25.57
N ASN A 198 -7.82 -5.22 -24.94
CA ASN A 198 -7.95 -3.81 -24.55
C ASN A 198 -7.10 -3.43 -23.33
N ASN A 199 -6.50 -4.39 -22.61
CA ASN A 199 -5.75 -4.10 -21.40
C ASN A 199 -4.39 -3.44 -21.70
N ALA A 200 -3.78 -3.65 -22.87
CA ALA A 200 -2.53 -3.00 -23.20
C ALA A 200 -2.63 -1.46 -23.16
N TYR A 201 -3.70 -0.89 -23.72
CA TYR A 201 -3.96 0.55 -23.68
C TYR A 201 -4.25 1.05 -22.26
N LYS A 202 -4.99 0.26 -21.47
CA LYS A 202 -5.28 0.57 -20.06
C LYS A 202 -4.01 0.55 -19.20
N VAL A 203 -3.11 -0.42 -19.40
CA VAL A 203 -1.80 -0.48 -18.74
C VAL A 203 -1.02 0.81 -19.01
N LEU A 204 -1.09 1.37 -20.22
CA LEU A 204 -0.46 2.65 -20.56
C LEU A 204 -1.27 3.91 -20.16
N GLU A 205 -2.44 3.73 -19.52
CA GLU A 205 -3.39 4.79 -19.14
C GLU A 205 -3.81 5.70 -20.32
N ILE A 206 -4.06 5.10 -21.49
CA ILE A 206 -4.46 5.80 -22.71
C ILE A 206 -5.67 5.14 -23.37
N ASP A 207 -6.35 5.90 -24.23
CA ASP A 207 -7.42 5.38 -25.09
C ASP A 207 -6.84 4.77 -26.38
N LYS A 208 -7.56 3.80 -26.98
CA LYS A 208 -7.14 3.16 -28.24
C LYS A 208 -7.14 4.11 -29.44
N SER A 209 -7.84 5.24 -29.37
CA SER A 209 -7.88 6.25 -30.45
C SER A 209 -6.69 7.20 -30.48
N VAL A 210 -5.82 7.21 -29.46
CA VAL A 210 -4.70 8.17 -29.42
C VAL A 210 -3.67 7.90 -30.53
N PRO A 211 -3.01 8.92 -31.10
CA PRO A 211 -1.98 8.73 -32.13
C PRO A 211 -0.74 8.01 -31.59
N ASP A 212 0.05 7.38 -32.46
CA ASP A 212 1.21 6.55 -32.07
C ASP A 212 2.27 7.33 -31.27
N ASP A 213 2.46 8.62 -31.59
CA ASP A 213 3.34 9.50 -30.81
C ASP A 213 2.89 9.64 -29.36
N ALA A 214 1.58 9.65 -29.11
CA ALA A 214 1.02 9.67 -27.77
C ALA A 214 1.23 8.33 -27.06
N VAL A 215 1.19 7.20 -27.77
CA VAL A 215 1.52 5.87 -27.22
C VAL A 215 2.98 5.85 -26.74
N LYS A 216 3.93 6.31 -27.57
CA LYS A 216 5.36 6.37 -27.21
C LYS A 216 5.60 7.27 -25.98
N LYS A 217 4.90 8.41 -25.91
CA LYS A 217 4.95 9.32 -24.75
C LYS A 217 4.38 8.65 -23.50
N ALA A 218 3.27 7.92 -23.62
CA ALA A 218 2.65 7.19 -22.52
C ALA A 218 3.58 6.09 -22.00
N TYR A 219 4.20 5.30 -22.88
CA TYR A 219 5.18 4.29 -22.50
C TYR A 219 6.32 4.88 -21.66
N ARG A 220 6.98 5.96 -22.13
CA ARG A 220 8.06 6.62 -21.37
C ARG A 220 7.61 7.10 -19.99
N ARG A 221 6.39 7.64 -19.90
CA ARG A 221 5.79 8.09 -18.65
C ARG A 221 5.56 6.91 -17.69
N MET A 222 5.01 5.80 -18.17
CA MET A 222 4.74 4.61 -17.38
C MET A 222 6.02 3.89 -16.96
N ALA A 223 6.99 3.78 -17.86
CA ALA A 223 8.32 3.27 -17.57
C ALA A 223 8.97 4.04 -16.41
N LYS A 224 8.94 5.38 -16.45
CA LYS A 224 9.46 6.22 -15.34
C LYS A 224 8.67 6.05 -14.04
N LYS A 225 7.34 5.87 -14.14
CA LYS A 225 6.44 5.73 -12.98
C LYS A 225 6.67 4.41 -12.24
N TYR A 226 6.87 3.32 -12.97
CA TYR A 226 7.01 1.95 -12.44
C TYR A 226 8.46 1.42 -12.50
N HIS A 227 9.45 2.28 -12.75
CA HIS A 227 10.85 1.88 -12.76
C HIS A 227 11.25 1.27 -11.40
N PRO A 228 12.01 0.15 -11.36
CA PRO A 228 12.44 -0.49 -10.11
C PRO A 228 13.16 0.45 -9.13
N ASP A 229 13.94 1.41 -9.64
CA ASP A 229 14.63 2.42 -8.80
C ASP A 229 13.68 3.24 -7.92
N ARG A 230 12.40 3.39 -8.32
CA ARG A 230 11.42 4.14 -7.53
C ARG A 230 11.15 3.49 -6.18
N VAL A 231 11.36 2.19 -6.08
CA VAL A 231 11.20 1.39 -4.86
C VAL A 231 12.51 0.80 -4.35
N GLY A 232 13.66 1.18 -4.93
CA GLY A 232 14.97 0.64 -4.52
C GLY A 232 15.33 0.86 -3.06
N HIS A 233 14.80 1.94 -2.48
CA HIS A 233 14.95 2.26 -1.06
C HIS A 233 14.25 1.26 -0.12
N LEU A 234 13.35 0.41 -0.64
CA LEU A 234 12.68 -0.63 0.13
C LEU A 234 13.51 -1.93 0.20
N GLY A 235 14.56 -2.07 -0.59
CA GLY A 235 15.36 -3.30 -0.69
C GLY A 235 15.26 -3.96 -2.07
N LYS A 236 16.18 -4.88 -2.33
CA LYS A 236 16.35 -5.53 -3.64
C LYS A 236 15.12 -6.35 -4.04
N GLU A 237 14.49 -6.99 -3.07
CA GLU A 237 13.34 -7.87 -3.25
C GLU A 237 12.10 -7.09 -3.74
N HIS A 238 12.00 -5.80 -3.36
CA HIS A 238 10.97 -4.89 -3.87
C HIS A 238 11.28 -4.42 -5.29
N GLN A 239 12.56 -4.27 -5.64
CA GLN A 239 12.97 -3.96 -7.01
C GLN A 239 12.60 -5.09 -7.96
N GLU A 240 12.79 -6.34 -7.55
CA GLU A 240 12.39 -7.52 -8.33
C GLU A 240 10.87 -7.54 -8.59
N GLY A 241 10.07 -7.24 -7.55
CA GLY A 241 8.62 -7.10 -7.70
C GLY A 241 8.19 -5.93 -8.61
N ALA A 242 8.92 -4.81 -8.58
CA ALA A 242 8.71 -3.69 -9.48
C ALA A 242 9.21 -3.98 -10.91
N GLU A 243 10.20 -4.85 -11.08
CA GLU A 243 10.69 -5.29 -12.39
C GLU A 243 9.61 -6.11 -13.11
N ALA A 244 8.91 -7.00 -12.41
CA ALA A 244 7.78 -7.73 -12.98
C ALA A 244 6.69 -6.77 -13.50
N LYS A 245 6.36 -5.76 -12.72
CA LYS A 245 5.42 -4.70 -13.10
C LYS A 245 5.92 -3.88 -14.30
N PHE A 246 7.20 -3.53 -14.32
CA PHE A 246 7.83 -2.82 -15.41
C PHE A 246 7.79 -3.63 -16.72
N ARG A 247 8.02 -4.95 -16.62
CA ARG A 247 7.93 -5.87 -17.75
C ARG A 247 6.54 -5.90 -18.37
N GLN A 248 5.48 -5.88 -17.55
CA GLN A 248 4.10 -5.78 -18.04
C GLN A 248 3.82 -4.48 -18.80
N VAL A 249 4.45 -3.36 -18.41
CA VAL A 249 4.37 -2.10 -19.17
C VAL A 249 5.04 -2.24 -20.53
N GLN A 250 6.20 -2.90 -20.57
CA GLN A 250 6.92 -3.15 -21.81
C GLN A 250 6.11 -4.08 -22.73
N GLU A 251 5.60 -5.20 -22.21
CA GLU A 251 4.76 -6.15 -22.96
C GLU A 251 3.50 -5.47 -23.52
N ALA A 252 2.85 -4.60 -22.75
CA ALA A 252 1.70 -3.82 -23.22
C ALA A 252 2.09 -2.89 -24.38
N TYR A 253 3.23 -2.21 -24.29
CA TYR A 253 3.71 -1.35 -25.36
C TYR A 253 4.07 -2.14 -26.63
N GLU A 254 4.77 -3.27 -26.49
CA GLU A 254 5.13 -4.16 -27.59
C GLU A 254 3.89 -4.75 -28.27
N HIS A 255 2.85 -5.06 -27.49
CA HIS A 255 1.57 -5.51 -28.03
C HIS A 255 0.91 -4.44 -28.91
N ILE A 256 0.86 -3.18 -28.44
CA ILE A 256 0.29 -2.07 -29.20
C ILE A 256 1.11 -1.77 -30.47
N GLN A 257 2.44 -1.85 -30.40
CA GLN A 257 3.31 -1.72 -31.57
C GLN A 257 2.98 -2.78 -32.62
N LYS A 258 2.85 -4.05 -32.21
CA LYS A 258 2.48 -5.15 -33.11
C LYS A 258 1.07 -4.98 -33.69
N GLU A 259 0.11 -4.56 -32.88
CA GLU A 259 -1.28 -4.34 -33.30
C GLU A 259 -1.39 -3.23 -34.35
N ARG A 260 -0.67 -2.12 -34.15
CA ARG A 260 -0.78 -0.91 -35.00
C ARG A 260 0.26 -0.82 -36.12
N GLY A 261 1.31 -1.64 -36.08
CA GLY A 261 2.33 -1.69 -37.13
C GLY A 261 3.37 -0.57 -37.07
N PHE A 262 3.62 0.05 -35.90
CA PHE A 262 4.66 1.08 -35.73
C PHE A 262 5.84 0.58 -34.88
N LYS A 263 7.04 1.10 -35.16
CA LYS A 263 8.27 0.87 -34.39
C LYS A 263 8.54 2.04 -33.44
#